data_AF-A0AAV8WR77-F1
#
_entry.id   AF-A0AAV8WR77-F1
#
_cell.length_a   1.000
_cell.length_b   1.000
_cell.length_c   1.000
_cell.angle_alpha   90.00
_cell.angle_beta   90.00
_cell.angle_gamma   90.00
#
_symmetry.space_group_name_H-M   'P 1'
#
loop_
_entity.id
_entity.type
_entity.pdbx_description
1 polymer ?
#
loop_
_entity_poly.entity_id
_entity_poly.type
_entity_poly.pdbx_seq_one_letter_code
_entity_poly.pdbx_strand_id
1 'polypeptide(L)'
;MIKSKKLWRPHRNGSRKGRGEGSYTSEADAKHGGASKQKREILCGVVHSIILYRAPVWAEILSVGRYCENLQKVQQKMVVRVASAYRTVSTKAAQVVAGVIPIEILIEERSTRSAFVRDGRHIK
;
A
#
# COMPACT_ATOMS: atom_id res chain seq x y z
N MET A 1 -16.44 -22.35 -56.78
CA MET A 1 -16.79 -22.42 -55.34
C MET A 1 -15.71 -23.17 -54.56
N ILE A 2 -15.07 -22.47 -53.63
CA ILE A 2 -14.66 -22.89 -52.26
C ILE A 2 -13.68 -24.08 -52.07
N LYS A 3 -12.39 -23.69 -51.94
CA LYS A 3 -11.38 -23.97 -50.89
C LYS A 3 -11.21 -25.41 -50.32
N SER A 4 -10.08 -26.04 -50.66
CA SER A 4 -9.47 -27.12 -49.86
C SER A 4 -8.49 -26.58 -48.81
N LYS A 5 -8.49 -27.25 -47.66
CA LYS A 5 -8.04 -26.82 -46.34
C LYS A 5 -6.53 -26.96 -46.19
N LYS A 6 -5.78 -25.85 -46.19
CA LYS A 6 -4.41 -25.81 -45.66
C LYS A 6 -4.45 -25.45 -44.18
N LEU A 7 -4.31 -26.49 -43.38
CA LEU A 7 -3.42 -26.60 -42.22
C LEU A 7 -2.89 -25.27 -41.65
N TRP A 8 -3.55 -24.75 -40.62
CA TRP A 8 -2.88 -23.94 -39.60
C TRP A 8 -3.55 -24.16 -38.25
N ARG A 9 -2.81 -24.79 -37.32
CA ARG A 9 -3.18 -24.91 -35.90
C ARG A 9 -2.28 -23.98 -35.10
N PRO A 10 -2.79 -22.94 -34.43
CA PRO A 10 -2.07 -22.35 -33.33
C PRO A 10 -2.37 -23.15 -32.06
N HIS A 11 -1.32 -23.75 -31.48
CA HIS A 11 -1.27 -24.13 -30.07
C HIS A 11 -1.49 -22.86 -29.23
N ARG A 12 -2.76 -22.55 -28.95
CA ARG A 12 -3.16 -21.48 -28.04
C ARG A 12 -3.45 -22.11 -26.69
N ASN A 13 -2.49 -21.95 -25.79
CA ASN A 13 -2.63 -22.31 -24.40
C ASN A 13 -3.81 -21.52 -23.80
N GLY A 14 -4.69 -22.24 -23.09
CA GLY A 14 -5.95 -21.72 -22.59
C GLY A 14 -5.76 -20.74 -21.43
N SER A 15 -6.30 -19.54 -21.59
CA SER A 15 -6.85 -18.76 -20.48
C SER A 15 -8.03 -17.97 -21.01
N ARG A 16 -9.14 -18.68 -21.21
CA ARG A 16 -10.47 -18.06 -21.39
C ARG A 16 -11.01 -17.76 -20.01
N LYS A 17 -10.90 -16.51 -19.56
CA LYS A 17 -11.88 -15.94 -18.63
C LYS A 17 -12.87 -15.15 -19.48
N GLY A 18 -14.14 -15.58 -19.43
CA GLY A 18 -15.18 -15.28 -20.42
C GLY A 18 -15.49 -13.80 -20.59
N ARG A 19 -15.93 -13.46 -21.81
CA ARG A 19 -16.58 -12.20 -22.15
C ARG A 19 -18.07 -12.30 -21.84
N GLY A 20 -18.62 -11.24 -21.27
CA GLY A 20 -20.03 -10.87 -21.37
C GLY A 20 -20.06 -9.36 -21.61
N GLU A 21 -20.74 -8.95 -22.67
CA GLU A 21 -20.71 -7.62 -23.27
C GLU A 21 -21.36 -6.55 -22.37
N GLY A 22 -20.79 -5.34 -22.40
CA GLY A 22 -21.27 -4.17 -21.66
C GLY A 22 -20.46 -2.92 -22.00
N SER A 23 -20.87 -2.26 -23.09
CA SER A 23 -20.74 -0.83 -23.39
C SER A 23 -20.10 0.12 -22.37
N TYR A 24 -19.10 0.87 -22.83
CA TYR A 24 -18.75 2.25 -22.44
C TYR A 24 -18.73 2.63 -20.95
N THR A 25 -17.75 2.19 -20.18
CA THR A 25 -17.23 3.03 -19.08
C THR A 25 -15.70 2.92 -18.99
N SER A 26 -15.00 3.50 -19.97
CA SER A 26 -13.54 3.61 -19.98
C SER A 26 -12.96 4.41 -18.80
N GLU A 27 -13.79 4.98 -17.93
CA GLU A 27 -13.39 5.69 -16.71
C GLU A 27 -13.26 4.80 -15.47
N ALA A 28 -13.87 3.61 -15.43
CA ALA A 28 -13.86 2.75 -14.24
C ALA A 28 -12.59 1.88 -14.11
N ASP A 29 -11.86 1.66 -15.20
CA ASP A 29 -10.81 0.65 -15.30
C ASP A 29 -9.42 1.09 -14.81
N ALA A 30 -9.15 2.40 -14.70
CA ALA A 30 -7.80 2.90 -14.40
C ALA A 30 -7.32 2.61 -12.96
N LYS A 31 -8.22 2.33 -12.01
CA LYS A 31 -7.86 1.99 -10.62
C LYS A 31 -7.95 0.50 -10.29
N HIS A 32 -8.70 -0.27 -11.07
CA HIS A 32 -8.97 -1.68 -10.84
C HIS A 32 -8.00 -2.61 -11.60
N GLY A 33 -7.36 -2.12 -12.68
CA GLY A 33 -6.39 -2.88 -13.47
C GLY A 33 -4.96 -2.99 -12.89
N GLY A 34 -4.73 -2.59 -11.63
CA GLY A 34 -3.41 -2.55 -10.99
C GLY A 34 -3.05 -3.79 -10.14
N ALA A 35 -1.87 -3.75 -9.49
CA ALA A 35 -1.41 -4.80 -8.56
C ALA A 35 -2.48 -5.16 -7.52
N SER A 36 -2.69 -6.45 -7.23
CA SER A 36 -3.72 -6.92 -6.29
C SER A 36 -3.62 -6.25 -4.92
N LYS A 37 -4.75 -6.17 -4.19
CA LYS A 37 -4.82 -5.60 -2.83
C LYS A 37 -3.70 -6.15 -1.92
N GLN A 38 -3.51 -7.46 -1.92
CA GLN A 38 -2.46 -8.15 -1.16
C GLN A 38 -1.05 -7.63 -1.47
N LYS A 39 -0.71 -7.40 -2.75
CA LYS A 39 0.61 -6.86 -3.13
C LYS A 39 0.81 -5.44 -2.57
N ARG A 40 -0.25 -4.62 -2.58
CA ARG A 40 -0.21 -3.25 -2.06
C ARG A 40 -0.07 -3.23 -0.53
N GLU A 41 -0.73 -4.15 0.17
CA GLU A 41 -0.61 -4.34 1.62
C GLU A 41 0.79 -4.79 2.01
N ILE A 42 1.40 -5.73 1.27
CA ILE A 42 2.79 -6.15 1.52
C ILE A 42 3.74 -4.96 1.35
N LEU A 43 3.63 -4.21 0.27
CA LEU A 43 4.47 -3.03 0.05
C LEU A 43 4.27 -1.97 1.14
N CYS A 44 3.03 -1.76 1.58
CA CYS A 44 2.69 -0.91 2.72
C CYS A 44 3.40 -1.38 4.00
N GLY A 45 3.37 -2.68 4.30
CA GLY A 45 4.06 -3.27 5.45
C GLY A 45 5.59 -3.13 5.39
N VAL A 46 6.18 -3.30 4.20
CA VAL A 46 7.62 -3.08 3.99
C VAL A 46 8.01 -1.63 4.25
N VAL A 47 7.24 -0.67 3.71
CA VAL A 47 7.49 0.76 3.94
C VAL A 47 7.38 1.12 5.42
N HIS A 48 6.33 0.64 6.11
CA HIS A 48 6.22 0.83 7.56
C HIS A 48 7.43 0.26 8.31
N SER A 49 7.88 -0.94 7.93
CA SER A 49 9.04 -1.57 8.57
C SER A 49 10.33 -0.77 8.38
N ILE A 50 10.56 -0.22 7.17
CA ILE A 50 11.72 0.64 6.88
C ILE A 50 11.69 1.91 7.73
N ILE A 51 10.52 2.55 7.83
CA ILE A 51 10.39 3.79 8.61
C ILE A 51 10.58 3.47 10.11
N LEU A 52 9.95 2.41 10.62
CA LEU A 52 10.01 2.04 12.05
C LEU A 52 11.34 1.44 12.50
N TYR A 53 12.17 0.95 11.58
CA TYR A 53 13.51 0.42 11.92
C TYR A 53 14.36 1.46 12.68
N ARG A 54 14.22 2.75 12.32
CA ARG A 54 14.91 3.88 12.97
C ARG A 54 13.98 4.70 13.87
N ALA A 55 12.91 4.11 14.39
CA ALA A 55 11.93 4.79 15.25
C ALA A 55 12.53 5.73 16.32
N PRO A 56 13.55 5.35 17.13
CA PRO A 56 14.09 6.26 18.14
C PRO A 56 14.75 7.51 17.54
N VAL A 57 15.42 7.37 16.37
CA VAL A 57 16.01 8.52 15.65
C VAL A 57 14.91 9.39 15.05
N TRP A 58 13.85 8.78 14.55
CA TRP A 58 12.70 9.52 14.02
C TRP A 58 11.94 10.26 15.12
N ALA A 59 11.79 9.70 16.32
CA ALA A 59 11.09 10.35 17.42
C ALA A 59 11.72 11.70 17.79
N GLU A 60 13.05 11.78 17.79
CA GLU A 60 13.78 13.04 18.03
C GLU A 60 13.58 14.04 16.87
N ILE A 61 13.65 13.57 15.63
CA ILE A 61 13.54 14.41 14.42
C ILE A 61 12.09 14.88 14.18
N LEU A 62 11.10 14.09 14.58
CA LEU A 62 9.68 14.39 14.43
C LEU A 62 9.23 15.58 15.30
N SER A 63 10.02 15.96 16.31
CA SER A 63 9.83 17.24 17.02
C SER A 63 9.85 18.44 16.05
N VAL A 64 10.52 18.30 14.91
CA VAL A 64 10.51 19.28 13.82
C VAL A 64 9.34 18.98 12.88
N GLY A 65 8.27 19.76 12.99
CA GLY A 65 6.98 19.54 12.31
C GLY A 65 7.05 19.32 10.79
N ARG A 66 8.07 19.87 10.09
CA ARG A 66 8.27 19.65 8.66
C ARG A 66 8.52 18.17 8.30
N TYR A 67 9.25 17.43 9.13
CA TYR A 67 9.52 16.00 8.88
C TYR A 67 8.28 15.16 9.18
N CYS A 68 7.52 15.55 10.20
CA CYS A 68 6.21 15.01 10.54
C CYS A 68 5.26 15.06 9.33
N GLU A 69 5.08 16.24 8.74
CA GLU A 69 4.24 16.41 7.56
C GLU A 69 4.71 15.59 6.36
N ASN A 70 6.02 15.49 6.14
CA ASN A 70 6.56 14.71 5.03
C ASN A 70 6.26 13.22 5.21
N LEU A 71 6.41 12.70 6.43
CA LEU A 71 6.09 11.30 6.75
C LEU A 71 4.59 11.03 6.65
N GLN A 72 3.74 11.96 7.11
CA GLN A 72 2.29 11.87 6.90
C GLN A 72 1.92 11.86 5.41
N LYS A 73 2.55 12.69 4.58
CA LYS A 73 2.31 12.72 3.12
C LYS A 73 2.72 11.41 2.46
N VAL A 74 3.83 10.81 2.88
CA VAL A 74 4.27 9.49 2.42
C VAL A 74 3.22 8.44 2.80
N GLN A 75 2.79 8.44 4.06
CA GLN A 75 1.78 7.52 4.57
C GLN A 75 0.42 7.68 3.87
N GLN A 76 -0.01 8.91 3.60
CA GLN A 76 -1.25 9.17 2.88
C GLN A 76 -1.21 8.59 1.46
N LYS A 77 -0.10 8.77 0.74
CA LYS A 77 0.05 8.22 -0.62
C LYS A 77 -0.06 6.70 -0.66
N MET A 78 0.52 6.01 0.32
CA MET A 78 0.41 4.54 0.40
C MET A 78 -0.98 4.09 0.82
N VAL A 79 -1.60 4.76 1.80
CA VAL A 79 -2.94 4.43 2.28
C VAL A 79 -3.98 4.56 1.16
N VAL A 80 -3.92 5.64 0.37
CA VAL A 80 -4.81 5.84 -0.79
C VAL A 80 -4.61 4.73 -1.84
N ARG A 81 -3.37 4.26 -2.04
CA ARG A 81 -3.07 3.15 -2.94
C ARG A 81 -3.59 1.82 -2.42
N VAL A 82 -3.45 1.53 -1.13
CA VAL A 82 -3.94 0.30 -0.50
C VAL A 82 -5.47 0.24 -0.55
N ALA A 83 -6.12 1.34 -0.16
CA ALA A 83 -7.59 1.47 -0.15
C ALA A 83 -8.20 1.65 -1.56
N SER A 84 -7.39 1.83 -2.61
CA SER A 84 -7.87 2.24 -3.95
C SER A 84 -8.75 3.51 -3.91
N ALA A 85 -8.56 4.37 -2.91
CA ALA A 85 -9.42 5.52 -2.63
C ALA A 85 -9.22 6.67 -3.62
N TYR A 86 -10.14 7.64 -3.64
CA TYR A 86 -9.96 8.89 -4.37
C TYR A 86 -9.03 9.86 -3.65
N ARG A 87 -8.38 10.75 -4.40
CA ARG A 87 -7.42 11.74 -3.86
C ARG A 87 -8.07 12.72 -2.87
N THR A 88 -9.38 12.93 -2.98
CA THR A 88 -10.16 13.83 -2.12
C THR A 88 -10.60 13.21 -0.80
N VAL A 89 -10.38 11.91 -0.60
CA VAL A 89 -10.74 11.24 0.66
C VAL A 89 -9.86 11.77 1.78
N SER A 90 -10.49 12.12 2.90
CA SER A 90 -9.79 12.55 4.12
C SER A 90 -8.74 11.52 4.55
N THR A 91 -7.56 11.97 4.94
CA THR A 91 -6.43 11.11 5.36
C THR A 91 -6.84 10.15 6.46
N LYS A 92 -7.56 10.65 7.48
CA LYS A 92 -8.04 9.84 8.62
C LYS A 92 -9.05 8.78 8.17
N ALA A 93 -9.97 9.14 7.29
CA ALA A 93 -10.94 8.18 6.75
C ALA A 93 -10.26 7.10 5.91
N ALA A 94 -9.28 7.48 5.08
CA ALA A 94 -8.53 6.54 4.27
C ALA A 94 -7.70 5.57 5.14
N GLN A 95 -7.11 6.06 6.24
CA GLN A 95 -6.39 5.24 7.21
C GLN A 95 -7.30 4.17 7.85
N VAL A 96 -8.52 4.55 8.24
CA VAL A 96 -9.51 3.61 8.79
C VAL A 96 -9.91 2.56 7.75
N VAL A 97 -10.21 2.96 6.51
CA VAL A 97 -10.56 2.03 5.42
C VAL A 97 -9.42 1.09 5.08
N ALA A 98 -8.17 1.56 5.15
CA ALA A 98 -6.98 0.75 4.91
C ALA A 98 -6.53 -0.08 6.13
N GLY A 99 -7.10 0.15 7.31
CA GLY A 99 -6.64 -0.46 8.57
C GLY A 99 -5.22 -0.04 8.96
N VAL A 100 -4.78 1.17 8.59
CA VAL A 100 -3.42 1.66 8.81
C VAL A 100 -3.39 2.68 9.95
N ILE A 101 -2.55 2.42 10.95
CA ILE A 101 -2.33 3.31 12.11
C ILE A 101 -1.43 4.50 11.68
N PRO A 102 -1.71 5.74 12.10
CA PRO A 102 -0.83 6.90 11.86
C PRO A 102 0.62 6.66 12.29
N ILE A 103 1.57 7.08 11.46
CA ILE A 103 2.98 6.72 11.64
C ILE A 103 3.65 7.36 12.85
N GLU A 104 3.19 8.55 13.26
CA GLU A 104 3.68 9.24 14.46
C GLU A 104 3.45 8.41 15.72
N ILE A 105 2.23 7.89 15.87
CA ILE A 105 1.83 7.05 17.00
C ILE A 105 2.70 5.78 17.04
N LEU A 106 2.92 5.15 15.88
CA LEU A 106 3.76 3.95 15.78
C LEU A 106 5.22 4.23 16.12
N ILE A 107 5.75 5.39 15.73
CA ILE A 107 7.13 5.79 16.02
C ILE A 107 7.29 6.07 17.51
N GLU A 108 6.35 6.79 18.12
CA GLU A 108 6.34 7.06 19.56
C GLU A 108 6.27 5.76 20.37
N GLU A 109 5.32 4.87 20.06
CA GLU A 109 5.19 3.55 20.70
C GLU A 109 6.49 2.74 20.58
N ARG A 110 7.09 2.69 19.38
CA ARG A 110 8.31 1.92 19.14
C ARG A 110 9.53 2.55 19.81
N SER A 111 9.59 3.88 19.88
CA SER A 111 10.64 4.61 20.59
C SER A 111 10.58 4.31 22.09
N THR A 112 9.40 4.47 22.71
CA THR A 112 9.16 4.18 24.13
C THR A 112 9.47 2.73 24.48
N ARG A 113 9.05 1.78 23.64
CA ARG A 113 9.40 0.36 23.82
C ARG A 113 10.92 0.14 23.77
N SER A 114 11.62 0.83 22.85
CA SER A 114 13.07 0.67 22.72
C SER A 114 13.84 1.32 23.88
N ALA A 115 13.34 2.42 24.44
CA ALA A 115 13.88 3.05 25.64
C ALA A 115 13.70 2.13 26.87
N PHE A 116 12.50 1.60 27.08
CA PHE A 116 12.22 0.66 28.17
C PHE A 116 13.14 -0.57 28.15
N VAL A 117 13.37 -1.18 26.98
CA VAL A 117 14.29 -2.32 26.83
C VAL A 117 15.74 -1.94 27.14
N ARG A 118 16.14 -0.69 26.93
CA ARG A 118 17.48 -0.20 27.26
C ARG A 118 17.65 -0.03 28.77
N ASP A 119 16.65 0.54 29.45
CA ASP A 119 16.68 0.85 30.89
C ASP A 119 16.54 -0.41 31.76
N GLY A 120 15.77 -1.40 31.32
CA GLY A 120 15.58 -2.69 32.01
C GLY A 120 16.82 -3.62 32.01
N ARG A 121 17.95 -3.24 31.41
CA ARG A 121 19.21 -4.01 31.48
C ARG A 121 20.07 -3.70 32.71
N HIS A 122 19.67 -2.73 33.53
CA HIS A 122 20.42 -2.29 34.72
C HIS A 122 19.93 -2.88 36.06
N ILE A 123 18.91 -3.75 36.01
CA ILE A 123 18.34 -4.49 37.14
C ILE A 123 18.77 -5.96 37.05
N LYS A 124 20.03 -6.21 37.41
CA LYS A 124 20.55 -7.51 37.84
C LYS A 124 21.52 -7.30 38.99
#